data_AF-A0A952S718-F1
#
_entry.id   AF-A0A952S718-F1
#
_cell.length_a   1.000
_cell.length_b   1.000
_cell.length_c   1.000
_cell.angle_alpha   90.00
_cell.angle_beta   90.00
_cell.angle_gamma   90.00
#
_symmetry.space_group_name_H-M   'P 1'
#
loop_
_entity.id
_entity.type
_entity.pdbx_description
1 polymer ?
#
loop_
_entity_poly.entity_id
_entity_poly.type
_entity_poly.pdbx_seq_one_letter_code
_entity_poly.pdbx_strand_id
1 'polypeptide(L)'
;MTGLGLATGENGKAIFGFGERLLRSLEYLRFKANSHNAINACETVTRVVSEQHKYRLFIEMFPREWERSTKSLYAAGYFKAYSERTNEFFQLVNDKCFPLLEYWHDDPELELERFAIPPMNFDLCCEEVDFAHLRDSYLAGLMFYFNEDDEIWNYFSEKYAVDRESLPPIKAAHQKIWKEKHGAKAKPFSDLIRLVDHSTGNPWLDITNCQYPDLFEWDKETVDWLTEAYKAANQYFKNLEQLDRRIEEDAQAFFCELISFWNTGKVGRAKQKVSDE
;
A
#
# COMPACT_ATOMS: atom_id res chain seq x y z
N MET A 1 31.20 -28.08 -46.38
CA MET A 1 30.53 -29.32 -45.98
C MET A 1 31.54 -30.17 -45.24
N THR A 2 31.44 -30.20 -43.90
CA THR A 2 32.12 -31.08 -42.94
C THR A 2 31.71 -30.51 -41.56
N GLY A 3 30.54 -30.82 -41.05
CA GLY A 3 30.27 -32.11 -40.41
C GLY A 3 30.75 -32.07 -38.96
N LEU A 4 30.17 -31.21 -38.12
CA LEU A 4 30.37 -31.22 -36.67
C LEU A 4 29.20 -32.00 -36.06
N GLY A 5 29.47 -33.26 -35.74
CA GLY A 5 28.52 -34.15 -35.08
C GLY A 5 28.20 -33.65 -33.68
N LEU A 6 26.92 -33.40 -33.42
CA LEU A 6 26.36 -33.29 -32.08
C LEU A 6 26.47 -34.67 -31.40
N ALA A 7 27.32 -34.78 -30.39
CA ALA A 7 27.27 -35.90 -29.48
C ALA A 7 26.13 -35.67 -28.48
N THR A 8 25.02 -36.37 -28.69
CA THR A 8 23.90 -36.45 -27.76
C THR A 8 24.25 -37.41 -26.62
N GLY A 9 24.35 -36.90 -25.39
CA GLY A 9 24.34 -37.73 -24.17
C GLY A 9 22.91 -38.08 -23.76
N GLU A 10 22.72 -39.27 -23.18
CA GLU A 10 21.43 -39.95 -22.90
C GLU A 10 20.40 -39.22 -22.01
N ASN A 11 20.55 -37.93 -21.72
CA ASN A 11 19.56 -37.15 -20.94
C ASN A 11 19.32 -35.74 -21.47
N GLY A 12 19.36 -35.54 -22.79
CA GLY A 12 18.78 -34.36 -23.47
C GLY A 12 19.32 -32.97 -23.12
N LYS A 13 20.28 -32.85 -22.19
CA LYS A 13 21.03 -31.61 -21.95
C LYS A 13 22.27 -31.61 -22.84
N ALA A 14 22.40 -30.61 -23.70
CA ALA A 14 23.61 -30.38 -24.46
C ALA A 14 24.79 -30.20 -23.48
N ILE A 15 25.64 -31.21 -23.36
CA ILE A 15 26.88 -31.13 -22.61
C ILE A 15 27.89 -30.45 -23.52
N PHE A 16 28.01 -29.14 -23.38
CA PHE A 16 29.01 -28.36 -24.10
C PHE A 16 30.39 -28.95 -23.85
N GLY A 17 31.09 -29.31 -24.94
CA GLY A 17 32.47 -29.78 -24.87
C GLY A 17 33.36 -28.72 -24.20
N PHE A 18 34.46 -29.13 -23.59
CA PHE A 18 35.36 -28.22 -22.88
C PHE A 18 35.76 -26.99 -23.72
N GLY A 19 35.99 -27.17 -25.03
CA GLY A 19 36.30 -26.07 -25.96
C GLY A 19 35.15 -25.07 -26.17
N GLU A 20 33.90 -25.52 -26.14
CA GLU A 20 32.73 -24.66 -26.35
C GLU A 20 32.40 -23.84 -25.09
N ARG A 21 32.61 -24.41 -23.90
CA ARG A 21 32.56 -23.67 -22.63
C ARG A 21 33.71 -22.65 -22.51
N LEU A 22 34.89 -23.00 -23.03
CA LEU A 22 36.06 -22.12 -23.05
C LEU A 22 35.83 -20.92 -23.99
N LEU A 23 35.23 -21.15 -25.17
CA LEU A 23 34.82 -20.10 -26.11
C LEU A 23 33.79 -19.14 -25.50
N ARG A 24 32.74 -19.65 -24.84
CA ARG A 24 31.74 -18.81 -24.15
C ARG A 24 32.32 -17.99 -23.00
N SER A 25 33.26 -18.58 -22.25
CA SER A 25 33.96 -17.88 -21.16
C SER A 25 34.87 -16.77 -21.70
N LEU A 26 35.50 -16.99 -22.86
CA LEU A 26 36.30 -15.98 -23.55
C LEU A 26 35.45 -14.87 -24.17
N GLU A 27 34.25 -15.16 -24.68
CA GLU A 27 33.29 -14.14 -25.13
C GLU A 27 32.79 -13.26 -23.98
N TYR A 28 32.48 -13.84 -22.81
CA TYR A 28 32.15 -13.08 -21.59
C TYR A 28 33.31 -12.18 -21.13
N LEU A 29 34.54 -12.70 -21.14
CA LEU A 29 35.74 -11.93 -20.79
C LEU A 29 36.02 -10.80 -21.80
N ARG A 30 35.70 -11.00 -23.09
CA ARG A 30 35.83 -9.98 -24.14
C ARG A 30 34.74 -8.92 -24.06
N PHE A 31 33.52 -9.30 -23.69
CA PHE A 31 32.43 -8.40 -23.36
C PHE A 31 32.77 -7.52 -22.14
N LYS A 32 33.37 -8.12 -21.10
CA LYS A 32 33.88 -7.38 -19.94
C LYS A 32 35.05 -6.43 -20.30
N ALA A 33 35.96 -6.87 -21.18
CA ALA A 33 37.09 -6.05 -21.63
C ALA A 33 36.66 -4.84 -22.48
N ASN A 34 35.47 -4.89 -23.09
CA ASN A 34 34.86 -3.79 -23.84
C ASN A 34 33.83 -3.00 -23.00
N SER A 35 33.77 -3.18 -21.68
CA SER A 35 32.91 -2.37 -20.79
C SER A 35 33.58 -0.99 -20.53
N HIS A 36 33.02 0.08 -21.10
CA HIS A 36 33.70 1.36 -21.38
C HIS A 36 33.79 2.40 -20.22
N ASN A 37 33.47 2.07 -18.97
CA ASN A 37 34.08 2.64 -17.75
C ASN A 37 33.67 1.80 -16.51
N ALA A 38 34.28 2.05 -15.35
CA ALA A 38 34.04 1.31 -14.10
C ALA A 38 32.59 1.39 -13.58
N ILE A 39 31.85 2.45 -13.94
CA ILE A 39 30.47 2.70 -13.50
C ILE A 39 29.55 1.62 -14.08
N ASN A 40 29.60 1.35 -15.38
CA ASN A 40 28.76 0.33 -16.02
C ASN A 40 29.04 -1.09 -15.50
N ALA A 41 30.31 -1.37 -15.14
CA ALA A 41 30.68 -2.64 -14.53
C ALA A 41 30.12 -2.77 -13.11
N CYS A 42 30.17 -1.70 -12.31
CA CYS A 42 29.55 -1.65 -10.98
C CYS A 42 28.04 -1.80 -11.08
N GLU A 43 27.36 -1.07 -11.95
CA GLU A 43 25.90 -1.18 -12.18
C GLU A 43 25.49 -2.60 -12.56
N THR A 44 26.24 -3.25 -13.45
CA THR A 44 25.98 -4.64 -13.85
C THR A 44 26.09 -5.60 -12.65
N VAL A 45 27.12 -5.43 -11.81
CA VAL A 45 27.30 -6.25 -10.62
C VAL A 45 26.20 -5.99 -9.60
N THR A 46 25.86 -4.72 -9.34
CA THR A 46 24.77 -4.32 -8.44
C THR A 46 23.46 -4.98 -8.87
N ARG A 47 23.12 -4.91 -10.15
CA ARG A 47 21.90 -5.55 -10.68
C ARG A 47 21.89 -7.07 -10.47
N VAL A 48 23.02 -7.74 -10.72
CA VAL A 48 23.13 -9.19 -10.51
C VAL A 48 22.98 -9.54 -9.03
N VAL A 49 23.63 -8.81 -8.14
CA VAL A 49 23.53 -9.03 -6.68
C VAL A 49 22.10 -8.81 -6.21
N SER A 50 21.46 -7.76 -6.68
CA SER A 50 20.08 -7.45 -6.36
C SER A 50 19.10 -8.54 -6.83
N GLU A 51 19.24 -9.04 -8.06
CA GLU A 51 18.46 -10.18 -8.55
C GLU A 51 18.66 -11.43 -7.68
N GLN A 52 19.90 -11.74 -7.27
CA GLN A 52 20.16 -12.87 -6.38
C GLN A 52 19.50 -12.70 -5.01
N HIS A 53 19.48 -11.48 -4.49
CA HIS A 53 18.80 -11.17 -3.23
C HIS A 53 17.29 -11.40 -3.35
N LYS A 54 16.67 -10.94 -4.43
CA LYS A 54 15.25 -11.19 -4.73
C LYS A 54 14.94 -12.68 -4.91
N TYR A 55 15.82 -13.46 -5.55
CA TYR A 55 15.64 -14.92 -5.63
C TYR A 55 15.70 -15.60 -4.27
N ARG A 56 16.62 -15.18 -3.40
CA ARG A 56 16.70 -15.70 -2.04
C ARG A 56 15.40 -15.45 -1.29
N LEU A 57 14.85 -14.23 -1.43
CA LEU A 57 13.58 -13.87 -0.82
C LEU A 57 12.43 -14.70 -1.41
N PHE A 58 12.39 -14.92 -2.73
CA PHE A 58 11.42 -15.80 -3.38
C PHE A 58 11.49 -17.23 -2.80
N ILE A 59 12.68 -17.82 -2.69
CA ILE A 59 12.87 -19.16 -2.10
C ILE A 59 12.34 -19.20 -0.66
N GLU A 60 12.62 -18.17 0.13
CA GLU A 60 12.25 -18.11 1.54
C GLU A 60 10.74 -17.94 1.75
N MET A 61 10.10 -17.08 0.96
CA MET A 61 8.68 -16.73 1.13
C MET A 61 7.73 -17.67 0.38
N PHE A 62 8.12 -18.16 -0.79
CA PHE A 62 7.27 -18.97 -1.66
C PHE A 62 8.03 -20.21 -2.19
N PRO A 63 8.51 -21.11 -1.31
CA PRO A 63 9.37 -22.23 -1.69
C PRO A 63 8.70 -23.19 -2.68
N ARG A 64 7.39 -23.41 -2.55
CA ARG A 64 6.64 -24.33 -3.42
C ARG A 64 6.50 -23.78 -4.83
N GLU A 65 6.25 -22.49 -4.95
CA GLU A 65 6.14 -21.77 -6.22
C GLU A 65 7.51 -21.70 -6.90
N TRP A 66 8.57 -21.45 -6.13
CA TRP A 66 9.95 -21.49 -6.62
C TRP A 66 10.29 -22.85 -7.25
N GLU A 67 10.04 -23.95 -6.53
CA GLU A 67 10.33 -25.32 -6.99
C GLU A 67 9.55 -25.69 -8.26
N ARG A 68 8.33 -25.19 -8.41
CA ARG A 68 7.44 -25.52 -9.54
C ARG A 68 7.66 -24.61 -10.74
N SER A 69 8.27 -23.46 -10.55
CA SER A 69 8.35 -22.46 -11.61
C SER A 69 9.33 -22.87 -12.70
N THR A 70 8.87 -22.70 -13.94
CA THR A 70 9.61 -22.95 -15.19
C THR A 70 10.18 -21.67 -15.80
N LYS A 71 10.01 -20.51 -15.12
CA LYS A 71 10.45 -19.19 -15.60
C LYS A 71 11.97 -19.08 -15.65
N SER A 72 12.51 -18.36 -16.63
CA SER A 72 13.96 -18.21 -16.80
C SER A 72 14.58 -17.31 -15.72
N LEU A 73 15.77 -17.69 -15.24
CA LEU A 73 16.63 -16.83 -14.41
C LEU A 73 17.43 -15.81 -15.22
N TYR A 74 17.41 -15.94 -16.55
CA TYR A 74 18.29 -15.16 -17.44
C TYR A 74 17.53 -14.36 -18.50
N ALA A 75 16.31 -14.78 -18.84
CA ALA A 75 15.47 -14.03 -19.78
C ALA A 75 14.80 -12.87 -19.04
N ALA A 76 14.76 -11.70 -19.68
CA ALA A 76 14.04 -10.55 -19.16
C ALA A 76 12.52 -10.83 -19.15
N GLY A 77 11.87 -10.43 -18.06
CA GLY A 77 10.43 -10.63 -17.86
C GLY A 77 9.57 -9.58 -18.55
N TYR A 78 8.41 -9.33 -17.94
CA TYR A 78 7.53 -8.23 -18.34
C TYR A 78 8.22 -6.88 -18.05
N PHE A 79 8.66 -6.69 -16.80
CA PHE A 79 9.57 -5.63 -16.38
C PHE A 79 10.99 -5.96 -16.87
N LYS A 80 11.50 -5.24 -17.89
CA LYS A 80 12.70 -5.66 -18.64
C LYS A 80 14.00 -5.56 -17.85
N ALA A 81 14.03 -4.73 -16.80
CA ALA A 81 15.16 -4.67 -15.89
C ALA A 81 15.37 -5.97 -15.08
N TYR A 82 14.33 -6.80 -14.96
CA TYR A 82 14.29 -7.97 -14.08
C TYR A 82 14.09 -9.27 -14.87
N SER A 83 14.56 -10.39 -14.32
CA SER A 83 14.34 -11.70 -14.94
C SER A 83 12.86 -12.11 -14.90
N GLU A 84 12.46 -13.04 -15.77
CA GLU A 84 11.13 -13.67 -15.69
C GLU A 84 10.83 -14.24 -14.30
N ARG A 85 11.86 -14.77 -13.62
CA ARG A 85 11.74 -15.32 -12.29
C ARG A 85 11.49 -14.25 -11.24
N THR A 86 12.16 -13.11 -11.32
CA THR A 86 11.91 -11.98 -10.42
C THR A 86 10.53 -11.37 -10.67
N ASN A 87 10.11 -11.28 -11.93
CA ASN A 87 8.75 -10.83 -12.28
C ASN A 87 7.68 -11.72 -11.64
N GLU A 88 7.87 -13.04 -11.66
CA GLU A 88 6.97 -13.98 -10.98
C GLU A 88 6.95 -13.76 -9.46
N PHE A 89 8.10 -13.47 -8.85
CA PHE A 89 8.16 -13.10 -7.43
C PHE A 89 7.33 -11.84 -7.13
N PHE A 90 7.47 -10.77 -7.94
CA PHE A 90 6.67 -9.56 -7.76
C PHE A 90 5.17 -9.84 -7.90
N GLN A 91 4.77 -10.67 -8.84
CA GLN A 91 3.38 -11.09 -8.99
C GLN A 91 2.88 -11.86 -7.75
N LEU A 92 3.70 -12.73 -7.18
CA LEU A 92 3.32 -13.48 -5.97
C LEU A 92 3.16 -12.57 -4.75
N VAL A 93 4.03 -11.58 -4.58
CA VAL A 93 3.89 -10.54 -3.55
C VAL A 93 2.59 -9.77 -3.80
N ASN A 94 2.35 -9.34 -5.05
CA ASN A 94 1.13 -8.66 -5.44
C ASN A 94 -0.15 -9.44 -5.07
N ASP A 95 -0.18 -10.72 -5.41
CA ASP A 95 -1.38 -11.54 -5.30
C ASP A 95 -1.63 -12.07 -3.89
N LYS A 96 -0.57 -12.28 -3.09
CA LYS A 96 -0.65 -12.97 -1.80
C LYS A 96 -0.33 -12.10 -0.58
N CYS A 97 0.36 -10.98 -0.78
CA CYS A 97 0.79 -10.10 0.30
C CYS A 97 0.01 -8.78 0.29
N PHE A 98 0.24 -7.95 -0.73
CA PHE A 98 -0.35 -6.60 -0.87
C PHE A 98 -0.20 -6.12 -2.32
N PRO A 99 -1.04 -5.17 -2.79
CA PRO A 99 -1.07 -4.71 -4.19
C PRO A 99 0.17 -3.88 -4.54
N LEU A 100 1.27 -4.58 -4.81
CA LEU A 100 2.56 -4.01 -5.15
C LEU A 100 2.54 -3.30 -6.52
N LEU A 101 1.81 -3.86 -7.49
CA LEU A 101 1.91 -3.46 -8.91
C LEU A 101 0.96 -2.32 -9.30
N GLU A 102 0.06 -1.88 -8.41
CA GLU A 102 -1.01 -0.94 -8.75
C GLU A 102 -0.58 0.53 -8.75
N TYR A 103 0.57 0.87 -8.15
CA TYR A 103 1.00 2.26 -7.88
C TYR A 103 2.27 2.68 -8.64
N TRP A 104 2.71 1.92 -9.64
CA TRP A 104 3.90 2.27 -10.39
C TRP A 104 3.54 3.19 -11.55
N HIS A 105 3.66 4.48 -11.27
CA HIS A 105 3.09 5.52 -12.12
C HIS A 105 3.99 5.91 -13.31
N ASP A 106 5.32 5.69 -13.29
CA ASP A 106 6.18 6.20 -14.37
C ASP A 106 7.30 5.28 -14.90
N ASP A 107 8.03 4.51 -14.06
CA ASP A 107 9.02 3.54 -14.57
C ASP A 107 9.25 2.32 -13.63
N PRO A 108 8.48 1.23 -13.81
CA PRO A 108 8.66 0.01 -13.01
C PRO A 108 10.02 -0.67 -13.24
N GLU A 109 10.80 -0.27 -14.25
CA GLU A 109 12.15 -0.78 -14.47
C GLU A 109 13.17 -0.18 -13.49
N LEU A 110 12.92 1.02 -12.95
CA LEU A 110 13.77 1.72 -11.97
C LEU A 110 13.27 1.58 -10.52
N GLU A 111 11.96 1.44 -10.31
CA GLU A 111 11.29 1.49 -8.99
C GLU A 111 11.27 0.16 -8.22
N LEU A 112 11.85 -0.90 -8.77
CA LEU A 112 11.78 -2.23 -8.18
C LEU A 112 13.06 -2.68 -7.48
N GLU A 113 14.04 -1.78 -7.39
CA GLU A 113 15.22 -1.98 -6.56
C GLU A 113 14.91 -1.76 -5.08
N ARG A 114 14.12 -0.71 -4.80
CA ARG A 114 13.40 -0.44 -3.55
C ARG A 114 12.02 0.04 -3.96
N PHE A 115 10.97 -0.38 -3.27
CA PHE A 115 9.60 -0.13 -3.71
C PHE A 115 8.87 0.84 -2.79
N ALA A 116 7.96 1.64 -3.35
CA ALA A 116 6.99 2.41 -2.58
C ALA A 116 5.68 1.62 -2.43
N ILE A 117 4.82 2.05 -1.52
CA ILE A 117 3.45 1.55 -1.39
C ILE A 117 2.44 2.65 -1.74
N PRO A 118 1.31 2.33 -2.39
CA PRO A 118 0.23 3.28 -2.58
C PRO A 118 -0.38 3.71 -1.24
N PRO A 119 -0.84 4.98 -1.13
CA PRO A 119 -1.81 5.32 -0.11
C PRO A 119 -3.13 4.57 -0.40
N MET A 120 -3.66 3.88 0.63
CA MET A 120 -5.01 3.30 0.58
C MET A 120 -6.09 4.27 1.05
N ASN A 121 -5.70 5.29 1.81
CA ASN A 121 -6.62 6.29 2.33
C ASN A 121 -6.85 7.41 1.30
N PHE A 122 -7.96 8.12 1.44
CA PHE A 122 -8.26 9.26 0.57
C PHE A 122 -7.25 10.38 0.82
N ASP A 123 -6.64 10.89 -0.25
CA ASP A 123 -5.64 11.95 -0.14
C ASP A 123 -6.28 13.34 -0.16
N LEU A 124 -6.35 13.96 1.01
CA LEU A 124 -6.90 15.29 1.19
C LEU A 124 -5.95 16.42 0.75
N CYS A 125 -4.73 16.11 0.30
CA CYS A 125 -3.69 17.13 0.13
C CYS A 125 -3.64 17.75 -1.28
N CYS A 126 -4.06 17.04 -2.34
CA CYS A 126 -3.91 17.52 -3.72
C CYS A 126 -5.18 17.43 -4.59
N GLU A 127 -6.27 16.80 -4.13
CA GLU A 127 -7.50 16.61 -4.91
C GLU A 127 -8.68 17.40 -4.32
N GLU A 128 -9.54 17.94 -5.19
CA GLU A 128 -10.85 18.44 -4.77
C GLU A 128 -11.66 17.27 -4.21
N VAL A 129 -12.24 17.44 -3.02
CA VAL A 129 -12.92 16.35 -2.33
C VAL A 129 -14.28 16.09 -2.99
N ASP A 130 -14.38 15.04 -3.79
CA ASP A 130 -15.67 14.58 -4.27
C ASP A 130 -16.43 13.85 -3.16
N PHE A 131 -17.22 14.63 -2.40
CA PHE A 131 -17.98 14.13 -1.27
C PHE A 131 -18.97 13.01 -1.66
N ALA A 132 -19.46 12.98 -2.90
CA ALA A 132 -20.45 11.98 -3.34
C ALA A 132 -19.86 10.57 -3.51
N HIS A 133 -18.53 10.46 -3.64
CA HIS A 133 -17.83 9.18 -3.79
C HIS A 133 -17.17 8.68 -2.51
N LEU A 134 -17.23 9.47 -1.44
CA LEU A 134 -16.73 9.08 -0.12
C LEU A 134 -17.79 8.32 0.69
N ARG A 135 -17.31 7.51 1.63
CA ARG A 135 -18.17 6.84 2.62
C ARG A 135 -18.75 7.85 3.60
N ASP A 136 -20.01 7.65 4.00
CA ASP A 136 -20.72 8.55 4.92
C ASP A 136 -20.01 8.73 6.26
N SER A 137 -19.47 7.67 6.84
CA SER A 137 -18.69 7.77 8.07
C SER A 137 -17.38 8.54 7.89
N TYR A 138 -16.73 8.42 6.73
CA TYR A 138 -15.51 9.19 6.43
C TYR A 138 -15.83 10.68 6.32
N LEU A 139 -16.88 11.03 5.57
CA LEU A 139 -17.44 12.39 5.52
C LEU A 139 -17.78 12.90 6.92
N ALA A 140 -18.36 12.05 7.77
CA ALA A 140 -18.68 12.43 9.13
C ALA A 140 -17.44 12.78 9.96
N GLY A 141 -16.29 12.18 9.67
CA GLY A 141 -15.01 12.59 10.26
C GLY A 141 -14.49 13.90 9.67
N LEU A 142 -14.64 14.11 8.35
CA LEU A 142 -14.19 15.33 7.66
C LEU A 142 -14.89 16.60 8.14
N MET A 143 -16.12 16.52 8.66
CA MET A 143 -16.84 17.70 9.18
C MET A 143 -16.05 18.49 10.23
N PHE A 144 -15.13 17.83 10.94
CA PHE A 144 -14.33 18.51 11.97
C PHE A 144 -13.22 19.39 11.39
N TYR A 145 -12.76 19.07 10.18
CA TYR A 145 -11.73 19.80 9.45
C TYR A 145 -12.34 20.78 8.45
N PHE A 146 -13.50 20.45 7.90
CA PHE A 146 -14.26 21.22 6.90
C PHE A 146 -15.58 21.78 7.47
N ASN A 147 -15.62 22.12 8.76
CA ASN A 147 -16.84 22.59 9.45
C ASN A 147 -17.45 23.87 8.83
N GLU A 148 -16.63 24.67 8.15
CA GLU A 148 -17.05 25.92 7.48
C GLU A 148 -17.47 25.70 6.03
N ASP A 149 -17.31 24.49 5.50
CA ASP A 149 -17.72 24.12 4.15
C ASP A 149 -19.22 23.79 4.15
N ASP A 150 -20.02 24.50 3.35
CA ASP A 150 -21.45 24.26 3.27
C ASP A 150 -21.77 22.97 2.49
N GLU A 151 -20.89 22.49 1.62
CA GLU A 151 -21.13 21.30 0.78
C GLU A 151 -21.30 20.03 1.63
N ILE A 152 -20.48 19.87 2.66
CA ILE A 152 -20.58 18.71 3.56
C ILE A 152 -21.89 18.72 4.37
N TRP A 153 -22.36 19.90 4.77
CA TRP A 153 -23.62 20.05 5.49
C TRP A 153 -24.83 19.89 4.57
N ASN A 154 -24.76 20.40 3.34
CA ASN A 154 -25.78 20.18 2.32
C ASN A 154 -25.93 18.68 2.03
N TYR A 155 -24.82 17.95 1.91
CA TYR A 155 -24.85 16.49 1.74
C TYR A 155 -25.62 15.79 2.86
N PHE A 156 -25.32 16.09 4.13
CA PHE A 156 -26.00 15.46 5.27
C PHE A 156 -27.47 15.90 5.42
N SER A 157 -27.79 17.16 5.10
CA SER A 157 -29.16 17.67 5.12
C SER A 157 -30.00 16.99 4.03
N GLU A 158 -29.50 16.90 2.79
CA GLU A 158 -30.21 16.28 1.68
C GLU A 158 -30.41 14.76 1.88
N LYS A 159 -29.38 14.06 2.35
CA LYS A 159 -29.39 12.59 2.47
C LYS A 159 -30.07 12.09 3.74
N TYR A 160 -29.89 12.79 4.88
CA TYR A 160 -30.30 12.31 6.20
C TYR A 160 -31.21 13.27 6.97
N ALA A 161 -31.56 14.43 6.39
CA ALA A 161 -32.33 15.49 7.06
C ALA A 161 -31.66 15.95 8.37
N VAL A 162 -30.33 16.01 8.38
CA VAL A 162 -29.53 16.51 9.51
C VAL A 162 -28.97 17.88 9.17
N ASP A 163 -29.52 18.91 9.80
CA ASP A 163 -29.03 20.28 9.68
C ASP A 163 -27.96 20.57 10.74
N ARG A 164 -26.98 21.39 10.39
CA ARG A 164 -25.89 21.81 11.29
C ARG A 164 -26.41 22.42 12.58
N GLU A 165 -27.45 23.25 12.49
CA GLU A 165 -28.08 23.97 13.60
C GLU A 165 -28.79 23.04 14.58
N SER A 166 -29.18 21.85 14.13
CA SER A 166 -29.82 20.84 14.97
C SER A 166 -28.82 20.11 15.89
N LEU A 167 -27.52 20.22 15.59
CA LEU A 167 -26.44 19.51 16.27
C LEU A 167 -25.76 20.38 17.34
N PRO A 168 -25.07 19.75 18.31
CA PRO A 168 -24.23 20.48 19.26
C PRO A 168 -23.10 21.23 18.53
N PRO A 169 -22.65 22.39 19.05
CA PRO A 169 -21.55 23.12 18.42
C PRO A 169 -20.25 22.31 18.45
N ILE A 170 -19.58 22.26 17.30
CA ILE A 170 -18.23 21.69 17.17
C ILE A 170 -17.24 22.67 17.80
N LYS A 171 -16.41 22.18 18.73
CA LYS A 171 -15.38 22.96 19.43
C LYS A 171 -13.99 22.50 19.00
N ALA A 172 -12.96 23.11 19.58
CA ALA A 172 -11.62 22.54 19.53
C ALA A 172 -11.63 21.11 20.10
N ALA A 173 -10.91 20.23 19.42
CA ALA A 173 -10.85 18.82 19.76
C ALA A 173 -10.29 18.57 21.16
N HIS A 174 -10.85 17.57 21.84
CA HIS A 174 -10.34 17.15 23.14
C HIS A 174 -9.13 16.23 22.97
N GLN A 175 -8.02 16.49 23.68
CA GLN A 175 -6.78 15.70 23.67
C GLN A 175 -6.93 14.17 23.89
N LYS A 176 -8.10 13.70 24.33
CA LYS A 176 -8.33 12.29 24.66
C LYS A 176 -8.71 11.48 23.44
N ILE A 177 -9.10 12.09 22.31
CA ILE A 177 -9.56 11.35 21.13
C ILE A 177 -8.43 10.62 20.39
N TRP A 178 -7.17 11.05 20.61
CA TRP A 178 -5.95 10.42 20.07
C TRP A 178 -5.31 9.40 21.00
N LYS A 179 -5.98 8.99 22.09
CA LYS A 179 -5.41 7.96 22.97
C LYS A 179 -5.29 6.64 22.23
N GLU A 180 -4.19 5.92 22.47
CA GLU A 180 -3.97 4.59 21.88
C GLU A 180 -5.04 3.56 22.29
N LYS A 181 -5.68 3.75 23.45
CA LYS A 181 -6.65 2.81 24.00
C LYS A 181 -7.94 3.51 24.35
N HIS A 182 -9.00 3.06 23.68
CA HIS A 182 -10.38 3.43 23.95
C HIS A 182 -11.21 2.20 24.30
N GLY A 183 -12.22 2.38 25.15
CA GLY A 183 -13.22 1.34 25.39
C GLY A 183 -14.05 1.07 24.12
N ALA A 184 -14.73 -0.08 24.07
CA ALA A 184 -15.46 -0.55 22.88
C ALA A 184 -16.40 0.49 22.24
N LYS A 185 -17.04 1.35 23.04
CA LYS A 185 -17.92 2.42 22.52
C LYS A 185 -17.18 3.56 21.81
N ALA A 186 -16.00 3.94 22.32
CA ALA A 186 -15.24 5.09 21.82
C ALA A 186 -14.23 4.72 20.74
N LYS A 187 -13.82 3.44 20.68
CA LYS A 187 -12.82 2.97 19.73
C LYS A 187 -13.21 3.26 18.27
N PRO A 188 -14.44 2.98 17.80
CA PRO A 188 -14.79 3.22 16.40
C PRO A 188 -14.69 4.70 15.99
N PHE A 189 -15.07 5.62 16.89
CA PHE A 189 -14.94 7.06 16.63
C PHE A 189 -13.48 7.52 16.65
N SER A 190 -12.65 7.00 17.57
CA SER A 190 -11.21 7.27 17.58
C SER A 190 -10.54 6.76 16.30
N ASP A 191 -10.88 5.55 15.87
CA ASP A 191 -10.36 4.96 14.64
C ASP A 191 -10.73 5.82 13.41
N LEU A 192 -11.98 6.30 13.34
CA LEU A 192 -12.43 7.22 12.28
C LEU A 192 -11.63 8.53 12.27
N ILE A 193 -11.51 9.20 13.42
CA ILE A 193 -10.78 10.47 13.50
C ILE A 193 -9.31 10.27 13.10
N ARG A 194 -8.66 9.22 13.60
CA ARG A 194 -7.26 8.94 13.26
C ARG A 194 -7.06 8.59 11.79
N LEU A 195 -8.05 7.98 11.15
CA LEU A 195 -8.01 7.73 9.71
C LEU A 195 -8.05 9.04 8.92
N VAL A 196 -9.01 9.91 9.22
CA VAL A 196 -9.12 11.23 8.54
C VAL A 196 -7.90 12.11 8.80
N ASP A 197 -7.31 11.99 10.00
CA ASP A 197 -6.12 12.72 10.44
C ASP A 197 -4.79 12.11 9.92
N HIS A 198 -4.83 11.00 9.17
CA HIS A 198 -3.64 10.24 8.74
C HIS A 198 -2.67 9.93 9.90
N SER A 199 -3.21 9.56 11.06
CA SER A 199 -2.47 9.30 12.30
C SER A 199 -2.76 7.92 12.89
N THR A 200 -3.04 6.93 12.04
CA THR A 200 -3.39 5.56 12.46
C THR A 200 -2.18 4.75 12.97
N GLY A 201 -0.97 5.16 12.58
CA GLY A 201 0.27 4.40 12.74
C GLY A 201 0.43 3.29 11.69
N ASN A 202 -0.41 3.27 10.66
CA ASN A 202 -0.37 2.30 9.58
C ASN A 202 0.11 3.01 8.29
N PRO A 203 1.24 2.58 7.70
CA PRO A 203 1.82 3.27 6.54
C PRO A 203 0.86 3.30 5.34
N TRP A 204 0.02 2.29 5.17
CA TRP A 204 -0.96 2.24 4.10
C TRP A 204 -2.07 3.30 4.23
N LEU A 205 -2.35 3.76 5.45
CA LEU A 205 -3.43 4.71 5.72
C LEU A 205 -2.92 6.14 5.94
N ASP A 206 -1.65 6.28 6.33
CA ASP A 206 -1.09 7.56 6.77
C ASP A 206 -0.25 8.25 5.67
N ILE A 207 0.22 7.51 4.64
CA ILE A 207 0.91 8.09 3.47
C ILE A 207 -0.08 8.92 2.63
N THR A 208 0.40 10.04 2.07
CA THR A 208 -0.32 10.90 1.12
C THR A 208 0.50 11.10 -0.17
N ASN A 209 -0.14 11.36 -1.32
CA ASN A 209 0.57 11.48 -2.61
C ASN A 209 1.44 12.74 -2.70
N CYS A 210 1.21 13.73 -1.84
CA CYS A 210 1.94 14.99 -1.86
C CYS A 210 3.24 14.94 -1.01
N GLN A 211 3.53 13.79 -0.39
CA GLN A 211 4.82 13.50 0.27
C GLN A 211 5.71 12.66 -0.66
N TYR A 212 7.03 12.80 -0.52
CA TYR A 212 7.94 11.87 -1.18
C TYR A 212 7.68 10.44 -0.65
N PRO A 213 7.53 9.44 -1.54
CA PRO A 213 7.19 8.10 -1.10
C PRO A 213 8.33 7.50 -0.27
N ASP A 214 7.97 6.88 0.85
CA ASP A 214 8.89 6.03 1.59
C ASP A 214 9.27 4.84 0.72
N LEU A 215 10.58 4.67 0.52
CA LEU A 215 11.13 3.55 -0.25
C LEU A 215 11.47 2.40 0.70
N PHE A 216 10.84 1.26 0.51
CA PHE A 216 11.03 0.04 1.28
C PHE A 216 12.07 -0.88 0.64
N GLU A 217 12.81 -1.59 1.48
CA GLU A 217 13.81 -2.57 1.06
C GLU A 217 13.16 -3.93 0.79
N TRP A 218 13.76 -4.70 -0.12
CA TRP A 218 13.34 -6.07 -0.37
C TRP A 218 13.89 -7.02 0.69
N ASP A 219 13.23 -7.16 1.82
CA ASP A 219 13.55 -8.20 2.79
C ASP A 219 12.28 -8.81 3.39
N LYS A 220 12.43 -9.98 4.01
CA LYS A 220 11.29 -10.74 4.53
C LYS A 220 10.58 -10.01 5.66
N GLU A 221 11.31 -9.34 6.55
CA GLU A 221 10.73 -8.61 7.68
C GLU A 221 9.86 -7.47 7.15
N THR A 222 10.36 -6.71 6.19
CA THR A 222 9.64 -5.62 5.53
C THR A 222 8.39 -6.12 4.81
N VAL A 223 8.50 -7.16 3.99
CA VAL A 223 7.34 -7.70 3.24
C VAL A 223 6.29 -8.30 4.19
N ASP A 224 6.71 -9.04 5.22
CA ASP A 224 5.77 -9.60 6.21
C ASP A 224 5.08 -8.49 7.01
N TRP A 225 5.83 -7.49 7.47
CA TRP A 225 5.26 -6.36 8.20
C TRP A 225 4.27 -5.57 7.35
N LEU A 226 4.61 -5.24 6.10
CA LEU A 226 3.71 -4.55 5.18
C LEU A 226 2.48 -5.39 4.86
N THR A 227 2.62 -6.72 4.74
CA THR A 227 1.49 -7.64 4.56
C THR A 227 0.51 -7.58 5.73
N GLU A 228 1.00 -7.64 6.96
CA GLU A 228 0.14 -7.55 8.15
C GLU A 228 -0.45 -6.14 8.32
N ALA A 229 0.33 -5.09 8.02
CA ALA A 229 -0.16 -3.71 8.00
C ALA A 229 -1.27 -3.52 6.94
N TYR A 230 -1.13 -4.10 5.75
CA TYR A 230 -2.13 -4.05 4.69
C TYR A 230 -3.43 -4.75 5.11
N LYS A 231 -3.33 -5.92 5.76
CA LYS A 231 -4.50 -6.61 6.33
C LYS A 231 -5.17 -5.79 7.42
N ALA A 232 -4.38 -5.15 8.29
CA ALA A 232 -4.90 -4.27 9.34
C ALA A 232 -5.59 -3.03 8.75
N ALA A 233 -5.05 -2.44 7.67
CA ALA A 233 -5.66 -1.32 6.96
C ALA A 233 -7.02 -1.70 6.37
N ASN A 234 -7.11 -2.86 5.70
CA ASN A 234 -8.39 -3.39 5.23
C ASN A 234 -9.41 -3.60 6.36
N GLN A 235 -8.95 -4.03 7.55
CA GLN A 235 -9.82 -4.18 8.71
C GLN A 235 -10.31 -2.83 9.26
N TYR A 236 -9.52 -1.76 9.15
CA TYR A 236 -9.95 -0.39 9.47
C TYR A 236 -11.18 0.00 8.64
N PHE A 237 -11.13 -0.17 7.33
CA PHE A 237 -12.26 0.14 6.44
C PHE A 237 -13.50 -0.73 6.74
N LYS A 238 -13.32 -2.02 7.05
CA LYS A 238 -14.45 -2.88 7.48
C LYS A 238 -15.09 -2.42 8.79
N ASN A 239 -14.31 -1.83 9.70
CA ASN A 239 -14.86 -1.30 10.94
C ASN A 239 -15.70 -0.04 10.69
N LEU A 240 -15.39 0.74 9.65
CA LEU A 240 -16.18 1.90 9.25
C LEU A 240 -17.56 1.52 8.70
N GLU A 241 -17.72 0.35 8.07
CA GLU A 241 -19.04 -0.16 7.65
C GLU A 241 -20.03 -0.27 8.82
N GLN A 242 -19.53 -0.42 10.05
CA GLN A 242 -20.38 -0.40 11.24
C GLN A 242 -20.83 1.01 11.60
N LEU A 243 -20.02 2.03 11.30
CA LEU A 243 -20.39 3.44 11.49
C LEU A 243 -21.37 3.89 10.41
N ASP A 244 -21.15 3.50 9.15
CA ASP A 244 -22.06 3.78 8.04
C ASP A 244 -23.49 3.30 8.36
N ARG A 245 -23.64 2.04 8.81
CA ARG A 245 -24.94 1.50 9.25
C ARG A 245 -25.57 2.28 10.39
N ARG A 246 -24.78 2.80 11.33
CA ARG A 246 -25.32 3.60 12.44
C ARG A 246 -25.83 4.97 11.98
N ILE A 247 -25.20 5.55 10.96
CA ILE A 247 -25.69 6.77 10.31
C ILE A 247 -27.02 6.49 9.62
N GLU A 248 -27.12 5.38 8.88
CA GLU A 248 -28.36 4.95 8.21
C GLU A 248 -29.51 4.68 9.19
N GLU A 249 -29.22 4.11 10.36
CA GLU A 249 -30.22 3.80 11.40
C GLU A 249 -30.73 5.07 12.12
N ASP A 250 -29.83 5.95 12.54
CA ASP A 250 -30.17 7.20 13.26
C ASP A 250 -29.01 8.21 13.15
N ALA A 251 -28.98 8.95 12.03
CA ALA A 251 -27.96 9.94 11.73
C ALA A 251 -27.86 11.02 12.82
N GLN A 252 -29.00 11.55 13.29
CA GLN A 252 -29.03 12.59 14.31
C GLN A 252 -28.33 12.14 15.60
N ALA A 253 -28.66 10.94 16.08
CA ALA A 253 -28.03 10.39 17.29
C ALA A 253 -26.54 10.10 17.06
N PHE A 254 -26.17 9.57 15.90
CA PHE A 254 -24.78 9.32 15.54
C PHE A 254 -23.94 10.60 15.58
N PHE A 255 -24.38 11.66 14.89
CA PHE A 255 -23.63 12.92 14.84
C PHE A 255 -23.53 13.57 16.22
N CYS A 256 -24.59 13.52 17.03
CA CYS A 256 -24.53 13.98 18.42
C CYS A 256 -23.47 13.25 19.25
N GLU A 257 -23.33 11.93 19.07
CA GLU A 257 -22.33 11.13 19.76
C GLU A 257 -20.91 11.40 19.26
N LEU A 258 -20.73 11.50 17.94
CA LEU A 258 -19.45 11.79 17.31
C LEU A 258 -18.92 13.18 17.73
N ILE A 259 -19.78 14.20 17.70
CA ILE A 259 -19.45 15.55 18.17
C ILE A 259 -19.16 15.56 19.67
N SER A 260 -19.91 14.81 20.47
CA SER A 260 -19.63 14.67 21.91
C SER A 260 -18.27 14.04 22.16
N PHE A 261 -17.91 13.02 21.37
CA PHE A 261 -16.60 12.39 21.42
C PHE A 261 -15.49 13.37 21.05
N TRP A 262 -15.62 14.10 19.94
CA TRP A 262 -14.69 15.15 19.54
C TRP A 262 -14.49 16.20 20.63
N ASN A 263 -15.59 16.73 21.17
CA ASN A 263 -15.58 17.82 22.14
C ASN A 263 -15.11 17.41 23.55
N THR A 264 -15.29 16.14 23.95
CA THR A 264 -15.10 15.72 25.36
C THR A 264 -14.20 14.49 25.56
N GLY A 265 -13.85 13.80 24.48
CA GLY A 265 -13.17 12.49 24.52
C GLY A 265 -14.03 11.36 25.07
N LYS A 266 -15.34 11.54 25.18
CA LYS A 266 -16.30 10.54 25.69
C LYS A 266 -17.49 10.43 24.75
N VAL A 267 -17.96 9.20 24.57
CA VAL A 267 -19.21 8.93 23.85
C VAL A 267 -20.38 9.08 24.79
N GLY A 268 -21.28 10.01 24.48
CA GLY A 268 -22.53 10.21 25.19
C GLY A 268 -23.41 11.21 24.44
N ARG A 269 -24.72 11.17 24.65
CA ARG A 269 -25.60 12.20 24.10
C ARG A 269 -25.21 13.55 24.68
N ALA A 270 -24.72 14.46 23.84
CA ALA A 270 -24.61 15.85 24.23
C ALA A 270 -26.04 16.32 24.55
N LYS A 271 -26.29 16.73 25.80
CA LYS A 271 -27.57 17.37 26.13
C LYS A 271 -27.62 18.66 25.33
N GLN A 272 -28.57 18.77 24.40
CA GLN A 272 -28.98 20.09 23.91
C GLN A 272 -29.33 20.92 25.15
N LYS A 273 -28.59 22.02 25.37
CA LYS A 273 -29.14 23.10 26.18
C LYS A 273 -30.29 23.64 25.35
N VAL A 274 -31.51 23.29 25.74
CA VAL A 274 -32.67 24.10 25.40
C VAL A 274 -32.33 25.50 25.92
N SER A 275 -32.14 26.44 25.02
CA SER A 275 -32.17 27.85 25.36
C SER A 275 -33.60 28.15 25.78
N ASP A 276 -33.84 28.13 27.09
CA ASP A 276 -34.91 28.92 27.66
C ASP A 276 -34.52 30.39 27.47
N GLU A 277 -35.08 31.03 26.43
CA GLU A 277 -35.62 32.40 26.39
C GLU A 277 -36.00 32.81 24.96
#